data_AF-A0A943YA06-F1
#
_entry.id   AF-A0A943YA06-F1
#
_cell.length_a   1.000
_cell.length_b   1.000
_cell.length_c   1.000
_cell.angle_alpha   90.00
_cell.angle_beta   90.00
_cell.angle_gamma   90.00
#
_symmetry.space_group_name_H-M   'P 1'
#
loop_
_entity.id
_entity.type
_entity.pdbx_description
1 polymer ?
#
loop_
_entity_poly.entity_id
_entity_poly.type
_entity_poly.pdbx_seq_one_letter_code
_entity_poly.pdbx_strand_id
1 'polypeptide(L)'
;MENTYELKGSEKQITWATDILNDVMDTINRNIEISKERNQERDVRAFETVKNKINKIIEQKKEASFYITNRNAFNPHTVIKTAEEIRNRM
;
A
#
# COMPACT_ATOMS: atom_id res chain seq x y z
N MET A 1 -4.62 4.93 -13.93
CA MET A 1 -5.85 4.10 -13.85
C MET A 1 -6.26 4.11 -12.40
N GLU A 2 -7.44 4.61 -12.06
CA GLU A 2 -7.97 4.44 -10.70
C GLU A 2 -8.04 2.94 -10.43
N ASN A 3 -7.37 2.49 -9.36
CA ASN A 3 -7.56 1.12 -8.91
C ASN A 3 -8.95 1.06 -8.31
N THR A 4 -9.91 0.51 -9.05
CA THR A 4 -11.25 0.24 -8.52
C THR A 4 -11.16 -0.97 -7.60
N TYR A 5 -10.77 -0.72 -6.36
CA TYR A 5 -10.90 -1.69 -5.29
C TYR A 5 -12.40 -1.91 -5.10
N GLU A 6 -12.93 -3.06 -5.50
CA GLU A 6 -14.36 -3.42 -5.39
C GLU A 6 -14.80 -3.49 -3.91
N LEU A 7 -14.90 -2.33 -3.27
CA LEU A 7 -15.19 -2.17 -1.86
C LEU A 7 -16.70 -2.07 -1.60
N LYS A 8 -17.09 -2.52 -0.41
CA LYS A 8 -18.45 -2.48 0.11
C LYS A 8 -18.55 -1.42 1.21
N GLY A 9 -19.66 -0.68 1.22
CA GLY A 9 -19.92 0.39 2.19
C GLY A 9 -20.79 1.49 1.58
N SER A 10 -20.99 2.58 2.33
CA SER A 10 -21.57 3.79 1.75
C SER A 10 -20.62 4.39 0.70
N GLU A 11 -21.16 5.13 -0.26
CA GLU A 11 -20.37 5.82 -1.29
C GLU A 11 -19.24 6.65 -0.66
N LYS A 12 -19.55 7.44 0.38
CA LYS A 12 -18.55 8.23 1.12
C LYS A 12 -17.44 7.38 1.75
N GLN A 13 -17.79 6.22 2.31
CA GLN A 13 -16.78 5.31 2.87
C GLN A 13 -15.93 4.68 1.77
N ILE A 14 -16.53 4.28 0.65
CA ILE A 14 -15.81 3.69 -0.48
C ILE A 14 -14.83 4.71 -1.04
N THR A 15 -15.25 5.94 -1.32
CA THR A 15 -14.36 7.01 -1.79
C THR A 15 -13.17 7.20 -0.85
N TRP A 16 -13.43 7.38 0.45
CA TRP A 16 -12.35 7.62 1.40
C TRP A 16 -11.39 6.42 1.54
N ALA A 17 -11.93 5.20 1.57
CA ALA A 17 -11.09 4.01 1.61
C ALA A 17 -10.24 3.85 0.34
N THR A 18 -10.80 4.17 -0.83
CA THR A 18 -10.07 4.19 -2.10
C THR A 18 -8.94 5.22 -2.09
N ASP A 19 -9.17 6.43 -1.58
CA ASP A 19 -8.13 7.46 -1.46
C ASP A 19 -6.96 6.98 -0.58
N ILE A 20 -7.27 6.37 0.57
CA ILE A 20 -6.26 5.77 1.47
C ILE A 20 -5.42 4.70 0.74
N LEU A 21 -6.07 3.82 -0.01
CA LEU A 21 -5.41 2.74 -0.73
C LEU A 21 -4.56 3.27 -1.90
N ASN A 22 -5.05 4.28 -2.63
CA ASN A 22 -4.31 4.93 -3.69
C ASN A 22 -3.04 5.60 -3.16
N ASP A 23 -3.13 6.40 -2.10
CA ASP A 23 -1.97 7.06 -1.47
C ASP A 23 -0.86 6.06 -1.12
N VAL A 24 -1.26 4.92 -0.55
CA VAL A 24 -0.34 3.85 -0.19
C VAL A 24 0.28 3.18 -1.42
N MET A 25 -0.54 2.80 -2.40
CA MET A 25 -0.06 2.09 -3.58
C MET A 25 0.82 2.98 -4.46
N ASP A 26 0.48 4.25 -4.60
CA ASP A 26 1.27 5.24 -5.31
C ASP A 26 2.61 5.48 -4.61
N THR A 27 2.61 5.58 -3.28
CA THR A 27 3.85 5.67 -2.49
C THR A 27 4.75 4.47 -2.74
N ILE A 28 4.19 3.25 -2.71
CA ILE A 28 4.96 2.01 -2.94
C ILE A 28 5.52 1.98 -4.36
N ASN A 29 4.67 2.22 -5.37
CA ASN A 29 5.09 2.17 -6.77
C ASN A 29 6.19 3.20 -7.07
N ARG A 30 6.02 4.43 -6.59
CA ARG A 30 7.03 5.49 -6.75
C ARG A 30 8.36 5.13 -6.11
N ASN A 31 8.35 4.52 -4.92
CA ASN A 31 9.59 4.10 -4.27
C ASN A 31 10.25 2.91 -4.98
N ILE A 32 9.48 2.00 -5.58
CA ILE A 32 10.01 0.94 -6.45
C ILE A 32 10.72 1.57 -7.65
N GLU A 33 10.11 2.54 -8.32
CA GLU A 33 10.70 3.25 -9.47
C GLU A 33 12.00 3.95 -9.09
N ILE A 34 11.98 4.78 -8.04
CA ILE A 34 13.18 5.48 -7.53
C ILE A 34 14.30 4.48 -7.17
N SER A 35 13.95 3.36 -6.53
CA SER A 35 14.94 2.35 -6.13
C SER A 35 15.53 1.63 -7.34
N LYS A 36 14.73 1.39 -8.39
CA LYS A 36 15.22 0.83 -9.67
C LYS A 36 16.18 1.80 -10.35
N GLU A 37 15.82 3.08 -10.44
CA GLU A 37 16.70 4.13 -11.01
C GLU A 37 18.04 4.25 -10.28
N ARG A 38 18.05 3.98 -8.97
CA ARG A 38 19.24 4.02 -8.11
C ARG A 38 20.00 2.69 -8.02
N ASN A 39 19.59 1.65 -8.74
CA ASN A 39 20.14 0.29 -8.64
C ASN A 39 20.13 -0.29 -7.21
N GLN A 40 19.12 0.04 -6.42
CA GLN A 40 18.95 -0.41 -5.04
C GLN A 40 18.07 -1.68 -4.98
N GLU A 41 18.62 -2.82 -5.39
CA GLU A 41 17.84 -4.07 -5.51
C GLU A 41 17.16 -4.52 -4.20
N ARG A 42 17.84 -4.33 -3.05
CA ARG A 42 17.27 -4.68 -1.75
C ARG A 42 16.04 -3.84 -1.41
N ASP A 43 16.08 -2.54 -1.71
CA ASP A 43 14.93 -1.65 -1.53
C ASP A 43 13.78 -2.03 -2.46
N VAL A 44 14.07 -2.34 -3.74
CA VAL A 44 13.05 -2.84 -4.69
C VAL A 44 12.34 -4.07 -4.15
N ARG A 45 13.09 -5.11 -3.73
CA ARG A 45 12.51 -6.35 -3.19
C ARG A 45 11.71 -6.10 -1.91
N ALA A 46 12.15 -5.18 -1.06
CA ALA A 46 11.45 -4.83 0.16
C ALA A 46 10.10 -4.16 -0.14
N PHE A 47 10.06 -3.16 -1.03
CA PHE A 47 8.81 -2.52 -1.43
C PHE A 47 7.86 -3.47 -2.19
N GLU A 48 8.39 -4.35 -3.06
CA GLU A 48 7.58 -5.38 -3.72
C GLU A 48 6.97 -6.36 -2.71
N THR A 49 7.70 -6.71 -1.65
CA THR A 49 7.19 -7.53 -0.55
C THR A 49 6.04 -6.83 0.18
N VAL A 50 6.15 -5.53 0.46
CA VAL A 50 5.06 -4.74 1.06
C VAL A 50 3.86 -4.67 0.12
N LYS A 51 4.07 -4.38 -1.17
CA LYS A 51 3.03 -4.34 -2.21
C LYS A 51 2.21 -5.64 -2.24
N ASN A 52 2.89 -6.78 -2.25
CA ASN A 52 2.25 -8.08 -2.28
C ASN A 52 1.43 -8.37 -1.01
N LYS A 53 1.90 -7.93 0.17
CA LYS A 53 1.15 -8.05 1.42
C LYS A 53 -0.12 -7.19 1.39
N ILE A 54 -0.03 -5.95 0.90
CA ILE A 54 -1.16 -5.04 0.82
C ILE A 54 -2.20 -5.55 -0.19
N ASN A 55 -1.77 -5.99 -1.37
CA ASN A 55 -2.67 -6.57 -2.37
C ASN A 55 -3.44 -7.78 -1.80
N LYS A 56 -2.77 -8.67 -1.07
CA LYS A 56 -3.45 -9.80 -0.39
C LYS A 56 -4.51 -9.33 0.61
N ILE A 57 -4.24 -8.25 1.36
CA ILE A 57 -5.23 -7.69 2.28
C ILE A 57 -6.42 -7.09 1.50
N ILE A 58 -6.15 -6.38 0.40
CA ILE A 58 -7.16 -5.80 -0.50
C ILE A 58 -8.06 -6.88 -1.12
N GLU A 59 -7.49 -8.03 -1.49
CA GLU A 59 -8.24 -9.18 -1.98
C GLU A 59 -9.16 -9.78 -0.90
N GLN A 60 -8.70 -9.84 0.36
CA GLN A 60 -9.41 -10.48 1.45
C GLN A 60 -10.42 -9.58 2.18
N LYS A 61 -10.17 -8.27 2.21
CA LYS A 61 -10.96 -7.30 2.98
C LYS A 61 -11.67 -6.35 2.02
N LYS A 62 -12.94 -6.62 1.76
CA LYS A 62 -13.76 -5.80 0.86
C LYS A 62 -14.54 -4.70 1.56
N GLU A 63 -14.59 -4.66 2.88
CA GLU A 63 -15.33 -3.61 3.60
C GLU A 63 -14.51 -2.32 3.69
N ALA A 64 -15.04 -1.20 3.20
CA ALA A 64 -14.39 0.11 3.25
C ALA A 64 -14.08 0.57 4.69
N SER A 65 -14.96 0.23 5.64
CA SER A 65 -14.81 0.54 7.06
C SER A 65 -13.52 -0.05 7.67
N PHE A 66 -13.04 -1.18 7.14
CA PHE A 66 -11.79 -1.80 7.58
C PHE A 66 -10.59 -0.87 7.35
N TYR A 67 -10.47 -0.28 6.16
CA TYR A 67 -9.36 0.60 5.81
C TYR A 67 -9.42 1.93 6.55
N ILE A 68 -10.62 2.50 6.71
CA ILE A 68 -10.83 3.74 7.47
C ILE A 68 -10.45 3.55 8.94
N THR A 69 -10.88 2.44 9.55
CA THR A 69 -10.57 2.12 10.95
C THR A 69 -9.09 1.87 11.14
N ASN A 70 -8.43 1.21 10.18
CA ASN A 70 -7.02 0.84 10.23
C ASN A 70 -6.11 1.80 9.45
N ARG A 71 -6.55 3.03 9.15
CA ARG A 71 -5.84 3.96 8.25
C ARG A 71 -4.38 4.22 8.62
N ASN A 72 -4.02 4.13 9.91
CA ASN A 72 -2.63 4.31 10.34
C ASN A 72 -1.70 3.20 9.82
N ALA A 73 -2.22 1.98 9.62
CA ALA A 73 -1.50 0.89 8.98
C ALA A 73 -1.41 1.09 7.45
N PHE A 74 -2.42 1.73 6.86
CA PHE A 74 -2.49 2.10 5.44
C PHE A 74 -2.08 3.57 5.24
N ASN A 75 -0.90 3.93 5.73
CA ASN A 75 -0.34 5.27 5.60
C ASN A 75 1.00 5.19 4.85
N PRO A 76 1.29 6.10 3.89
CA PRO A 76 2.59 6.24 3.24
C PRO A 76 3.82 6.09 4.16
N HIS A 77 3.82 6.76 5.31
CA HIS A 77 4.93 6.68 6.27
C HIS A 77 5.08 5.25 6.84
N THR A 78 3.98 4.60 7.20
CA THR A 78 3.99 3.24 7.76
C THR A 78 4.51 2.22 6.73
N VAL A 79 4.12 2.35 5.46
CA VAL A 79 4.56 1.43 4.42
C VAL A 79 6.04 1.59 4.07
N ILE A 80 6.56 2.83 4.08
CA ILE A 80 7.99 3.09 3.93
C ILE A 80 8.77 2.46 5.08
N LYS A 81 8.39 2.74 6.33
CA LYS A 81 9.05 2.16 7.51
C LYS A 81 9.04 0.63 7.48
N THR A 82 7.92 0.03 7.08
CA THR A 82 7.81 -1.43 6.94
C THR A 82 8.75 -1.97 5.88
N ALA A 83 8.91 -1.28 4.75
CA ALA A 83 9.87 -1.66 3.72
C ALA A 83 11.32 -1.57 4.24
N GLU A 84 11.68 -0.50 4.96
CA GLU A 84 13.00 -0.36 5.59
C GLU A 84 13.30 -1.50 6.57
N GLU A 85 12.34 -1.86 7.41
CA GLU A 85 12.47 -2.99 8.34
C GLU A 85 12.66 -4.33 7.62
N ILE A 86 11.94 -4.56 6.52
CA ILE A 86 12.11 -5.76 5.68
C ILE A 86 13.50 -5.78 5.05
N ARG A 87 13.92 -4.67 4.45
CA ARG A 87 15.24 -4.51 3.83
C ARG A 87 16.37 -4.82 4.79
N ASN A 88 16.29 -4.34 6.03
CA ASN A 88 17.32 -4.54 7.05
C ASN A 88 17.44 -5.99 7.54
N ARG A 89 16.45 -6.85 7.24
CA ARG A 89 16.45 -8.29 7.58
C ARG A 89 16.88 -9.18 6.42
N MET A 90 17.02 -8.62 5.21
CA MET A 90 17.51 -9.33 4.02
C MET A 90 19.02 -9.44 4.01
#